data_AF-A0A1A8KAZ7-F1
#
_entry.id   AF-A0A1A8KAZ7-F1
#
_cell.length_a   1.000
_cell.length_b   1.000
_cell.length_c   1.000
_cell.angle_alpha   90.00
_cell.angle_beta   90.00
_cell.angle_gamma   90.00
#
_symmetry.space_group_name_H-M   'P 1'
#
loop_
_entity.id
_entity.type
_entity.pdbx_description
1 polymer ?
#
loop_
_entity_poly.entity_id
_entity_poly.type
_entity_poly.pdbx_seq_one_letter_code
_entity_poly.pdbx_strand_id
1 'polypeptide(L)'
;GPGPILVKSILPRGAAIKDGRLQPGDRILEVNGVDMTGRSQEELVAMLRSTKQGESVSVVVARQEDMFLPRELKGQEVSSQVTEDGKEQLMYEI
;
A
#
# COMPACT_ATOMS: atom_id res chain seq x y z
N GLY A 1 -20.50 -7.72 -0.76
CA GLY A 1 -19.72 -8.74 -1.46
C GLY A 1 -18.27 -8.68 -1.00
N PRO A 2 -17.48 -9.73 -1.20
CA PRO A 2 -16.05 -9.68 -0.89
C PRO A 2 -15.40 -8.55 -1.72
N GLY A 3 -14.74 -7.62 -1.03
CA GLY A 3 -14.03 -6.50 -1.65
C GLY A 3 -12.73 -6.97 -2.32
N PRO A 4 -12.11 -6.11 -3.16
CA PRO A 4 -10.81 -6.42 -3.74
C PRO A 4 -9.73 -6.52 -2.65
N ILE A 5 -8.80 -7.46 -2.81
CA ILE A 5 -7.66 -7.60 -1.90
C ILE A 5 -6.52 -6.70 -2.39
N LEU A 6 -6.11 -5.76 -1.54
CA LEU A 6 -5.12 -4.73 -1.84
C LEU A 6 -3.89 -4.87 -0.93
N VAL A 7 -2.72 -4.58 -1.48
CA VAL A 7 -1.48 -4.52 -0.71
C VAL A 7 -1.46 -3.22 0.11
N LYS A 8 -1.60 -3.33 1.43
CA LYS A 8 -1.58 -2.17 2.34
C LYS A 8 -0.15 -1.70 2.64
N SER A 9 0.74 -2.65 2.95
CA SER A 9 2.12 -2.38 3.32
C SER A 9 2.97 -3.63 3.09
N ILE A 10 4.27 -3.43 2.87
CA ILE A 10 5.23 -4.50 2.63
C ILE A 10 6.18 -4.56 3.81
N LEU A 11 6.34 -5.75 4.38
CA LEU A 11 7.18 -5.94 5.54
C LEU A 11 8.66 -5.69 5.21
N PRO A 12 9.38 -4.88 6.01
CA PRO A 12 10.81 -4.72 5.86
C PRO A 12 11.48 -6.06 6.15
N ARG A 13 12.32 -6.55 5.22
CA ARG A 13 12.95 -7.89 5.17
C ARG A 13 12.08 -9.05 4.65
N GLY A 14 10.86 -8.80 4.18
CA GLY A 14 10.03 -9.82 3.52
C GLY A 14 10.53 -10.23 2.12
N ALA A 15 10.00 -11.32 1.57
CA ALA A 15 10.31 -11.74 0.19
C ALA A 15 9.85 -10.71 -0.85
N ALA A 16 8.69 -10.09 -0.63
CA ALA A 16 8.11 -9.08 -1.52
C ALA A 16 8.98 -7.82 -1.67
N ILE A 17 9.62 -7.34 -0.59
CA ILE A 17 10.53 -6.18 -0.67
C ILE A 17 11.88 -6.54 -1.28
N LYS A 18 12.35 -7.78 -1.09
CA LYS A 18 13.58 -8.28 -1.76
C LYS A 18 13.40 -8.39 -3.27
N ASP A 19 12.21 -8.81 -3.70
CA ASP A 19 11.83 -8.82 -5.11
C ASP A 19 11.61 -7.39 -5.65
N GLY A 20 11.06 -6.50 -4.83
CA GLY A 20 10.97 -5.06 -5.09
C GLY A 20 9.94 -4.66 -6.14
N ARG A 21 9.29 -5.61 -6.82
CA ARG A 21 8.27 -5.33 -7.83
C ARG A 21 6.89 -5.07 -7.24
N LEU A 22 6.58 -5.67 -6.09
CA LEU A 22 5.31 -5.47 -5.40
C LEU A 22 5.30 -4.09 -4.71
N GLN A 23 4.19 -3.37 -4.80
CA GLN A 23 4.03 -2.04 -4.23
C GLN A 23 2.74 -1.94 -3.40
N PRO A 24 2.71 -1.10 -2.35
CA PRO A 24 1.47 -0.74 -1.68
C PRO A 24 0.51 -0.08 -2.68
N GLY A 25 -0.75 -0.49 -2.66
CA GLY A 25 -1.78 -0.11 -3.64
C GLY A 25 -2.01 -1.15 -4.74
N ASP A 26 -1.11 -2.12 -4.92
CA ASP A 26 -1.32 -3.20 -5.90
C ASP A 26 -2.52 -4.07 -5.50
N ARG A 27 -3.37 -4.42 -6.47
CA ARG A 27 -4.49 -5.34 -6.28
C ARG A 27 -4.08 -6.76 -6.62
N ILE A 28 -4.30 -7.69 -5.70
CA ILE A 28 -4.00 -9.11 -5.93
C ILE A 28 -5.12 -9.73 -6.77
N LEU A 29 -4.75 -10.27 -7.93
CA LEU A 29 -5.65 -11.00 -8.84
C LEU A 29 -5.50 -12.50 -8.67
N GLU A 30 -4.26 -12.98 -8.54
CA GLU A 30 -3.94 -14.41 -8.50
C GLU A 30 -2.73 -14.68 -7.59
N VAL A 31 -2.71 -15.83 -6.92
CA VAL A 31 -1.52 -16.33 -6.19
C VAL A 31 -1.30 -17.79 -6.49
N ASN A 32 -0.09 -18.16 -6.89
CA ASN A 32 0.30 -19.53 -7.23
C ASN A 32 -0.65 -20.20 -8.25
N GLY A 33 -1.17 -19.45 -9.23
CA GLY A 33 -2.13 -19.97 -10.20
C GLY A 33 -3.59 -20.00 -9.72
N VAL A 34 -3.88 -19.48 -8.52
CA VAL A 34 -5.23 -19.45 -7.95
C VAL A 34 -5.82 -18.05 -8.00
N ASP A 35 -6.93 -17.90 -8.74
CA ASP A 35 -7.71 -16.65 -8.78
C ASP A 35 -8.22 -16.24 -7.39
N MET A 36 -7.86 -15.02 -7.01
CA MET A 36 -8.27 -14.35 -5.78
C MET A 36 -9.50 -13.45 -5.97
N THR A 37 -9.96 -13.26 -7.21
CA THR A 37 -11.15 -12.46 -7.50
C THR A 37 -12.38 -13.09 -6.86
N GLY A 38 -12.96 -12.42 -5.85
CA GLY A 38 -14.13 -12.92 -5.11
C GLY A 38 -13.80 -13.84 -3.93
N ARG A 39 -12.52 -14.10 -3.65
CA ARG A 39 -12.07 -14.81 -2.44
C ARG A 39 -11.94 -13.85 -1.26
N SER A 40 -12.01 -14.42 -0.06
CA SER A 40 -11.75 -13.67 1.17
C SER A 40 -10.25 -13.50 1.41
N GLN A 41 -9.87 -12.44 2.13
CA GLN A 41 -8.48 -12.22 2.54
C GLN A 41 -7.93 -13.39 3.37
N GLU A 42 -8.77 -14.04 4.17
CA GLU A 42 -8.38 -15.20 4.98
C GLU A 42 -7.85 -16.36 4.12
N GLU A 43 -8.48 -16.64 2.99
CA GLU A 43 -8.05 -17.66 2.03
C GLU A 43 -6.67 -17.35 1.46
N LEU A 44 -6.45 -16.09 1.05
CA LEU A 44 -5.15 -15.63 0.59
C LEU A 44 -4.08 -15.84 1.67
N VAL A 45 -4.38 -15.42 2.90
CA VAL A 45 -3.43 -15.54 4.02
C VAL A 45 -3.17 -17.01 4.37
N ALA A 46 -4.18 -17.88 4.27
CA ALA A 46 -4.04 -19.31 4.47
C ALA A 46 -3.11 -19.92 3.41
N MET A 47 -3.28 -19.56 2.13
CA MET A 47 -2.38 -20.00 1.06
C MET A 47 -0.93 -19.54 1.28
N LEU A 48 -0.73 -18.26 1.59
CA LEU A 48 0.60 -17.70 1.85
C LEU A 48 1.26 -18.34 3.09
N ARG A 49 0.49 -18.73 4.11
CA ARG A 49 1.00 -19.45 5.29
C ARG A 49 1.26 -20.94 5.04
N SER A 50 0.54 -21.54 4.09
CA SER A 50 0.73 -22.95 3.73
C SER A 50 2.01 -23.17 2.91
N THR A 51 2.47 -22.13 2.21
CA THR A 51 3.75 -22.13 1.49
C THR A 51 4.92 -22.40 2.45
N LYS A 52 5.75 -23.38 2.11
CA LYS A 52 6.93 -23.75 2.91
C LYS A 52 8.04 -22.71 2.78
N GLN A 53 8.88 -22.58 3.81
CA GLN A 53 10.08 -21.76 3.73
C GLN A 53 11.01 -22.27 2.60
N GLY A 54 11.36 -21.37 1.68
CA GLY A 54 12.18 -21.68 0.51
C GLY A 54 11.39 -21.99 -0.77
N GLU A 55 10.05 -22.07 -0.70
CA GLU A 55 9.21 -22.21 -1.87
C GLU A 55 8.95 -20.84 -2.53
N SER A 56 8.80 -20.84 -3.85
CA SER A 56 8.57 -19.63 -4.65
C SER A 56 7.08 -19.36 -4.71
N VAL A 57 6.66 -18.12 -4.43
CA VAL A 57 5.26 -17.70 -4.59
C VAL A 57 5.16 -16.80 -5.82
N SER A 58 4.31 -17.16 -6.77
CA SER A 58 3.93 -16.28 -7.87
C SER A 58 2.67 -15.50 -7.50
N VAL A 59 2.65 -14.20 -7.78
CA VAL A 59 1.48 -13.35 -7.55
C VAL A 59 1.26 -12.52 -8.81
N VAL A 60 0.03 -12.53 -9.31
CA VAL A 60 -0.40 -11.64 -10.39
C VAL A 60 -1.13 -10.47 -9.76
N VAL A 61 -0.66 -9.26 -10.04
CA VAL A 61 -1.25 -8.03 -9.53
C VAL A 61 -1.71 -7.11 -10.64
N ALA A 62 -2.80 -6.39 -10.39
CA ALA A 62 -3.18 -5.23 -11.17
C ALA A 62 -2.66 -3.97 -10.47
N ARG A 63 -1.76 -3.25 -11.15
CA ARG A 63 -1.37 -1.91 -10.78
C ARG A 63 -2.27 -0.93 -11.51
N GLN A 64 -3.08 -0.19 -10.77
CA GLN A 64 -3.79 0.96 -11.32
C GLN A 64 -2.93 2.18 -11.04
N GLU A 65 -2.41 2.81 -12.09
CA GLU A 65 -1.51 3.98 -11.99
C GLU A 65 -2.19 5.22 -11.35
N ASP A 66 -3.51 5.17 -11.11
CA ASP A 66 -4.30 6.32 -10.69
C ASP A 66 -5.29 6.02 -9.54
N MET A 67 -5.05 5.05 -8.66
CA MET A 67 -5.80 4.96 -7.40
C MET A 67 -5.13 5.78 -6.28
N PHE A 68 -5.26 7.10 -6.43
CA PHE A 68 -5.58 8.04 -5.35
C PHE A 68 -5.04 7.71 -3.94
N LEU A 69 -3.91 8.35 -3.59
CA LEU A 69 -3.72 8.87 -2.24
C LEU A 69 -4.10 10.38 -2.24
N PRO A 70 -5.34 10.79 -1.95
CA PRO A 70 -5.57 12.11 -1.42
C PRO A 70 -5.46 12.05 0.11
N ARG A 71 -4.36 12.65 0.58
CA ARG A 71 -4.16 13.22 1.92
C ARG A 71 -4.17 12.25 3.11
N GLU A 72 -3.02 11.65 3.42
CA GLU A 72 -2.57 11.60 4.82
C GLU A 72 -1.06 11.87 4.89
N LEU A 73 -0.76 13.14 5.19
CA LEU A 73 0.25 13.57 6.17
C LEU A 73 1.57 12.79 6.17
N LYS A 74 2.43 13.07 5.20
CA LYS A 74 3.87 12.82 5.36
C LYS A 74 4.59 14.17 5.46
N GLY A 75 4.88 14.60 6.68
CA GLY A 75 5.69 15.79 6.93
C GLY A 75 5.37 16.46 8.26
N GLN A 76 5.70 15.81 9.37
CA GLN A 76 6.05 16.56 10.57
C GLN A 76 7.42 17.21 10.30
N GLU A 77 7.42 18.43 9.78
CA GLU A 77 8.59 19.30 9.78
C GLU A 77 8.12 20.76 9.72
N VAL A 78 7.49 21.22 10.81
CA VAL A 78 7.43 22.67 11.09
C VAL A 78 8.67 22.99 11.91
N SER A 79 9.81 23.01 11.23
CA SER A 79 11.03 23.63 11.74
C SER A 79 11.57 24.56 10.69
N SER A 80 11.16 25.81 10.79
CA SER A 80 12.04 26.95 10.54
C SER A 80 11.29 28.20 10.95
N GLN A 81 11.63 28.67 12.15
CA GLN A 81 11.56 30.08 12.49
C GLN A 81 12.07 30.89 11.30
N VAL A 82 11.26 31.82 10.80
CA VAL A 82 11.76 32.98 10.06
C VAL A 82 11.20 34.23 10.71
N THR A 83 12.16 35.09 11.00
CA THR A 83 12.17 36.31 11.78
C THR A 83 11.36 37.44 11.16
N GLU A 84 10.93 38.37 12.02
CA GLU A 84 10.75 39.82 11.79
C GLU A 84 10.44 40.26 10.34
N ASP A 85 9.16 40.40 9.98
CA ASP A 85 8.53 41.68 9.58
C ASP A 85 7.02 41.49 9.28
N GLY A 86 6.21 41.42 10.34
CA GLY A 86 4.98 42.19 10.47
C GLY A 86 3.79 42.09 9.50
N LYS A 87 3.47 40.97 8.82
CA LYS A 87 2.17 40.84 8.09
C LYS A 87 1.56 39.43 8.17
N GLU A 88 0.93 39.13 9.30
CA GLU A 88 0.00 38.01 9.43
C GLU A 88 -1.39 38.46 8.97
N GLN A 89 -1.84 38.03 7.78
CA GLN A 89 -3.27 38.06 7.47
C GLN A 89 -3.63 36.98 6.46
N LEU A 90 -4.08 35.83 6.99
CA LEU A 90 -4.91 34.89 6.25
C LEU A 90 -6.36 35.11 6.73
N MET A 91 -7.07 36.02 6.06
CA MET A 91 -8.51 36.17 6.23
C MET A 91 -9.19 35.13 5.34
N TYR A 92 -9.84 34.14 5.96
CA TYR A 92 -10.85 33.33 5.29
C TYR A 92 -12.21 33.85 5.74
N GLU A 93 -13.01 34.39 4.83
CA GLU A 93 -14.46 34.41 4.98
C GLU A 93 -15.09 33.91 3.67
N ILE A 94 -16.23 33.23 3.82
CA ILE A 94 -16.95 32.45 2.81
C ILE A 94 -17.60 33.36 1.76
#